data_AF-A0AAD1H1A7-F1
#
_entry.id   AF-A0AAD1H1A7-F1
#
_cell.length_a   1.000
_cell.length_b   1.000
_cell.length_c   1.000
_cell.angle_alpha   90.00
_cell.angle_beta   90.00
_cell.angle_gamma   90.00
#
_symmetry.space_group_name_H-M   'P 1'
#
loop_
_entity.id
_entity.type
_entity.pdbx_description
1 polymer ?
#
loop_
_entity_poly.entity_id
_entity_poly.type
_entity_poly.pdbx_seq_one_letter_code
_entity_poly.pdbx_strand_id
1 'polypeptide(L)'
;MSTAPRSQTPVNVDDDLQVVIEQIDALKRLGAKHELAEGESYDFSIRWGTALAGRLRRLVHYSTRGLLSDADGRRFRSLCDDLRTLSDLIDRFELAHPVFTAGPPAKAKRHGAGRFANSRRGILRRGRENPSPAT
;
A
#
# COMPACT_ATOMS: atom_id res chain seq x y z
N MET A 1 8.58 -27.21 -35.12
CA MET A 1 8.73 -25.74 -35.00
C MET A 1 9.41 -25.47 -33.67
N SER A 2 10.68 -25.04 -33.71
CA SER A 2 11.49 -24.82 -32.51
C SER A 2 11.22 -23.42 -31.97
N THR A 3 10.50 -23.30 -30.86
CA THR A 3 10.36 -22.04 -30.13
C THR A 3 11.70 -21.70 -29.50
N ALA A 4 12.43 -20.77 -30.11
CA ALA A 4 13.62 -20.18 -29.50
C ALA A 4 13.25 -19.59 -28.12
N PRO A 5 14.09 -19.77 -27.09
CA PRO A 5 13.86 -19.14 -25.79
C PRO A 5 13.89 -17.63 -26.01
N ARG A 6 12.77 -16.96 -25.75
CA ARG A 6 12.75 -15.50 -25.74
C ARG A 6 13.73 -15.07 -24.66
N SER A 7 14.83 -14.42 -25.06
CA SER A 7 15.70 -13.66 -24.18
C SER A 7 14.86 -12.52 -23.58
N GLN A 8 14.17 -12.81 -22.49
CA GLN A 8 13.48 -11.80 -21.71
C GLN A 8 14.54 -10.91 -21.08
N THR A 9 14.57 -9.64 -21.47
CA THR A 9 15.37 -8.63 -20.77
C THR A 9 14.97 -8.64 -19.29
N PRO A 10 15.92 -8.82 -18.36
CA PRO A 10 15.63 -8.78 -16.93
C PRO A 10 14.94 -7.46 -16.56
N VAL A 11 13.95 -7.53 -15.69
CA VAL A 11 13.24 -6.33 -15.22
C VAL A 11 14.16 -5.53 -14.31
N ASN A 12 14.30 -4.23 -14.54
CA ASN A 12 14.99 -3.34 -13.62
C ASN A 12 14.14 -3.18 -12.34
N VAL A 13 14.74 -3.51 -11.20
CA VAL A 13 14.12 -3.46 -9.87
C VAL A 13 14.90 -2.61 -8.87
N ASP A 14 15.92 -1.87 -9.32
CA ASP A 14 16.82 -1.12 -8.44
C ASP A 14 16.04 -0.13 -7.56
N ASP A 15 15.12 0.65 -8.14
CA ASP A 15 14.27 1.59 -7.40
C ASP A 15 13.39 0.87 -6.36
N ASP A 16 12.90 -0.32 -6.69
CA ASP A 16 12.02 -1.09 -5.80
C ASP A 16 12.78 -1.66 -4.61
N LEU A 17 13.99 -2.17 -4.86
CA LEU A 17 14.90 -2.62 -3.81
C LEU A 17 15.29 -1.45 -2.91
N GLN A 18 15.69 -0.33 -3.51
CA GLN A 18 16.17 0.85 -2.79
C GLN A 18 15.11 1.40 -1.84
N VAL A 19 13.87 1.57 -2.30
CA VAL A 19 12.78 2.07 -1.43
C VAL A 19 12.54 1.15 -0.23
N VAL A 20 12.59 -0.17 -0.41
CA VAL A 20 12.37 -1.12 0.70
C VAL A 20 13.56 -1.12 1.67
N ILE A 21 14.79 -1.06 1.15
CA ILE A 21 16.02 -0.94 1.96
C ILE A 21 15.96 0.33 2.83
N GLU A 22 15.55 1.46 2.26
CA GLU A 22 15.41 2.71 3.01
C GLU A 22 14.39 2.60 4.14
N GLN A 23 13.29 1.85 3.94
CA GLN A 23 12.31 1.61 5.01
C GLN A 23 12.85 0.68 6.10
N ILE A 24 13.62 -0.35 5.74
CA ILE A 24 14.33 -1.23 6.69
C ILE A 24 15.28 -0.41 7.56
N ASP A 25 16.09 0.44 6.95
CA ASP A 25 17.03 1.28 7.67
C ASP A 25 16.33 2.31 8.57
N ALA A 26 15.21 2.86 8.09
CA ALA A 26 14.38 3.74 8.89
C ALA A 26 13.76 3.01 10.10
N LEU A 27 13.30 1.76 9.94
CA LEU A 27 12.79 0.94 11.05
C LEU A 27 13.90 0.63 12.07
N LYS A 28 15.10 0.28 11.62
CA LYS A 28 16.26 0.05 12.50
C LYS A 28 16.59 1.31 13.31
N ARG A 29 16.60 2.48 12.66
CA ARG A 29 16.81 3.77 13.34
C ARG A 29 15.70 4.09 14.33
N LEU A 30 14.44 3.83 13.97
CA LEU A 30 13.29 4.03 14.85
C LEU A 30 13.40 3.13 16.10
N GLY A 31 13.77 1.86 15.92
CA GLY A 31 13.96 0.90 17.00
C GLY A 31 15.12 1.23 17.95
N ALA A 32 16.09 2.03 17.51
CA ALA A 32 17.20 2.50 18.33
C ALA A 32 16.88 3.77 19.15
N LYS A 33 15.75 4.43 18.89
CA LYS A 33 15.33 5.63 19.64
C LYS A 33 14.76 5.25 21.00
N HIS A 34 15.11 6.03 22.02
CA HIS A 34 14.52 5.89 23.35
C HIS A 34 13.13 6.52 23.45
N GLU A 35 12.95 7.66 22.77
CA GLU A 35 11.69 8.41 22.72
C GLU A 35 11.35 8.73 21.26
N LEU A 36 10.06 8.65 20.93
CA LEU A 36 9.53 8.98 19.61
C LEU A 36 8.82 10.33 19.66
N ALA A 37 8.96 11.12 18.59
CA ALA A 37 8.15 12.31 18.44
C ALA A 37 6.67 11.93 18.23
N GLU A 38 5.76 12.80 18.66
CA GLU A 38 4.33 12.61 18.44
C GLU A 38 4.04 12.46 16.93
N GLY A 39 3.28 11.42 16.57
CA GLY A 39 2.93 11.11 15.18
C GLY A 39 4.02 10.41 14.36
N GLU A 40 5.28 10.35 14.82
CA GLU A 40 6.39 9.76 14.05
C GLU A 40 6.16 8.27 13.73
N SER A 41 5.68 7.50 14.71
CA SER A 41 5.36 6.08 14.53
C SER A 41 4.21 5.89 13.52
N TYR A 42 3.20 6.75 13.57
CA TYR A 42 2.05 6.69 12.67
C TYR A 42 2.47 6.99 11.22
N ASP A 43 3.21 8.07 10.99
CA ASP A 43 3.71 8.42 9.67
C ASP A 43 4.65 7.34 9.11
N PHE A 44 5.47 6.72 9.98
CA PHE A 44 6.29 5.59 9.59
C PHE A 44 5.42 4.39 9.17
N SER A 45 4.37 4.05 9.92
CA SER A 45 3.48 2.94 9.61
C SER A 45 2.81 3.06 8.23
N ILE A 46 2.41 4.27 7.84
CA ILE A 46 1.83 4.55 6.52
C ILE A 46 2.85 4.30 5.42
N ARG A 47 4.07 4.82 5.56
CA ARG A 47 5.14 4.66 4.56
C ARG A 47 5.56 3.20 4.45
N TRP A 48 5.71 2.53 5.58
CA TRP A 48 6.00 1.10 5.68
C TRP A 48 4.96 0.26 4.94
N GLY A 49 3.67 0.44 5.27
CA GLY A 49 2.58 -0.28 4.61
C GLY A 49 2.53 -0.04 3.10
N THR A 50 2.78 1.20 2.67
CA THR A 50 2.82 1.57 1.24
C THR A 50 3.98 0.89 0.51
N ALA A 51 5.18 0.87 1.11
CA ALA A 51 6.34 0.20 0.53
C ALA A 51 6.11 -1.31 0.41
N LEU A 52 5.53 -1.96 1.43
CA LEU A 52 5.23 -3.38 1.38
C LEU A 52 4.15 -3.71 0.34
N ALA A 53 3.02 -2.99 0.35
CA ALA A 53 1.90 -3.25 -0.54
C ALA A 53 2.20 -2.95 -2.02
N GLY A 54 3.13 -2.03 -2.29
CA GLY A 54 3.54 -1.66 -3.64
C GLY A 54 4.82 -2.35 -4.10
N ARG A 55 5.95 -1.93 -3.51
CA ARG A 55 7.30 -2.26 -3.96
C ARG A 55 7.65 -3.71 -3.65
N LEU A 56 7.48 -4.14 -2.40
CA LEU A 56 7.79 -5.53 -2.02
C LEU A 56 6.93 -6.53 -2.79
N ARG A 57 5.62 -6.28 -2.91
CA ARG A 57 4.74 -7.17 -3.68
C ARG A 57 5.14 -7.31 -5.14
N ARG A 58 5.63 -6.24 -5.76
CA ARG A 58 6.13 -6.28 -7.14
C ARG A 58 7.42 -7.08 -7.25
N LEU A 59 8.34 -6.94 -6.29
CA LEU A 59 9.56 -7.76 -6.23
C LEU A 59 9.23 -9.26 -6.07
N VAL A 60 8.29 -9.61 -5.18
CA VAL A 60 7.79 -10.99 -5.02
C VAL A 60 7.21 -11.51 -6.33
N HIS A 61 6.43 -10.68 -7.04
CA HIS A 61 5.86 -11.05 -8.33
C HIS A 61 6.93 -11.39 -9.38
N TYR A 62 7.98 -10.57 -9.49
CA TYR A 62 9.07 -10.83 -10.43
C TYR A 62 9.91 -12.03 -10.03
N SER A 63 10.20 -12.20 -8.74
CA SER A 63 10.93 -13.36 -8.23
C SER A 63 10.19 -14.66 -8.51
N THR A 64 8.90 -14.74 -8.20
CA THR A 64 8.08 -15.95 -8.43
C THR A 64 7.93 -16.31 -9.91
N ARG A 65 8.08 -15.35 -10.82
CA ARG A 65 8.05 -15.56 -12.27
C ARG A 65 9.44 -15.77 -12.91
N GLY A 66 10.51 -15.75 -12.13
CA GLY A 66 11.88 -15.87 -12.65
C GLY A 66 12.30 -14.69 -13.53
N LEU A 67 11.74 -13.49 -13.29
CA LEU A 67 12.00 -12.28 -14.09
C LEU A 67 13.17 -11.42 -13.57
N LEU A 68 13.74 -11.80 -12.43
CA LEU A 68 14.90 -11.14 -11.85
C LEU A 68 16.18 -11.72 -12.46
N SER A 69 17.18 -10.86 -12.66
CA SER A 69 18.53 -11.34 -12.93
C SER A 69 19.07 -12.14 -11.73
N ASP A 70 20.13 -12.93 -11.93
CA ASP A 70 20.75 -13.66 -10.82
C ASP A 70 21.26 -12.73 -9.71
N ALA A 71 21.77 -11.56 -10.09
CA ALA A 71 22.23 -10.54 -9.15
C ALA A 71 21.07 -9.97 -8.34
N ASP A 72 19.97 -9.59 -9.01
CA ASP A 72 18.79 -9.04 -8.34
C ASP A 72 18.08 -10.09 -7.50
N GLY A 73 18.07 -11.34 -7.95
CA GLY A 73 17.56 -12.48 -7.18
C GLY A 73 18.32 -12.68 -5.88
N ARG A 74 19.66 -12.53 -5.87
CA ARG A 74 20.48 -12.57 -4.64
C ARG A 74 20.15 -11.39 -3.73
N ARG A 75 20.09 -10.17 -4.26
CA ARG A 75 19.74 -8.96 -3.50
C ARG A 75 18.35 -9.08 -2.87
N PHE A 76 17.37 -9.56 -3.63
CA PHE A 76 16.01 -9.76 -3.14
C PHE A 76 15.92 -10.83 -2.04
N ARG A 77 16.70 -11.93 -2.13
CA ARG A 77 16.76 -12.92 -1.05
C ARG A 77 17.34 -12.32 0.23
N SER A 78 18.45 -11.59 0.12
CA SER A 78 19.06 -10.87 1.25
C SER A 78 18.05 -9.91 1.89
N LEU A 79 17.31 -9.16 1.07
CA LEU A 79 16.25 -8.25 1.55
C LEU A 79 15.16 -8.99 2.33
N CYS A 80 14.74 -10.18 1.86
CA CYS A 80 13.75 -10.99 2.58
C CYS A 80 14.30 -11.49 3.92
N ASP A 81 15.57 -11.86 3.97
CA ASP A 81 16.22 -12.27 5.22
C ASP A 81 16.29 -11.10 6.21
N ASP A 82 16.71 -9.92 5.76
CA ASP A 82 16.71 -8.70 6.57
C ASP A 82 15.32 -8.40 7.12
N LEU A 83 14.28 -8.46 6.30
CA LEU A 83 12.89 -8.23 6.72
C LEU A 83 12.43 -9.23 7.79
N ARG A 84 12.87 -10.49 7.73
CA ARG A 84 12.54 -11.50 8.76
C ARG A 84 13.22 -11.20 10.09
N THR A 85 14.46 -10.69 10.07
CA THR A 85 15.17 -10.31 11.31
C THR A 85 14.51 -9.17 12.06
N LEU A 86 13.65 -8.39 11.39
CA LEU A 86 12.97 -7.23 11.96
C LEU A 86 11.59 -7.53 12.57
N SER A 87 11.18 -8.81 12.68
CA SER A 87 9.85 -9.17 13.20
C SER A 87 9.55 -8.52 14.54
N ASP A 88 10.49 -8.59 15.50
CA ASP A 88 10.28 -8.02 16.83
C ASP A 88 10.06 -6.50 16.81
N LEU A 89 10.71 -5.79 15.88
CA LEU A 89 10.48 -4.34 15.71
C LEU A 89 9.15 -4.06 15.01
N ILE A 90 8.78 -4.88 14.03
CA ILE A 90 7.48 -4.82 13.36
C ILE A 90 6.36 -4.99 14.39
N ASP A 91 6.48 -5.99 15.27
CA ASP A 91 5.53 -6.25 16.34
C ASP A 91 5.49 -5.11 17.36
N ARG A 92 6.66 -4.61 17.80
CA ARG A 92 6.77 -3.50 18.76
C ARG A 92 6.06 -2.22 18.29
N PHE A 93 6.13 -1.93 17.00
CA PHE A 93 5.54 -0.74 16.40
C PHE A 93 4.19 -1.01 15.73
N GLU A 94 3.61 -2.21 15.92
CA GLU A 94 2.32 -2.63 15.34
C GLU A 94 2.24 -2.43 13.81
N LEU A 95 3.35 -2.71 13.11
CA LEU A 95 3.48 -2.49 11.68
C LEU A 95 2.91 -3.66 10.87
N ALA A 96 2.56 -3.38 9.60
CA ALA A 96 2.15 -4.43 8.68
C ALA A 96 3.29 -5.44 8.43
N HIS A 97 3.01 -6.74 8.53
CA HIS A 97 4.02 -7.77 8.25
C HIS A 97 4.29 -7.93 6.74
N PRO A 98 5.55 -8.16 6.33
CA PRO A 98 5.91 -8.45 4.96
C PRO A 98 5.35 -9.81 4.52
N VAL A 99 4.74 -9.85 3.33
CA VAL A 99 4.22 -11.08 2.71
C VAL A 99 5.11 -11.45 1.53
N PHE A 100 5.79 -12.59 1.65
CA PHE A 100 6.78 -13.06 0.65
C PHE A 100 6.19 -13.97 -0.43
N THR A 101 4.87 -14.16 -0.45
CA THR A 101 4.18 -15.03 -1.41
C THR A 101 3.38 -14.23 -2.41
N ALA A 102 3.31 -14.71 -3.65
CA ALA A 102 2.49 -14.12 -4.70
C ALA A 102 1.01 -14.50 -4.52
N GLY A 103 0.37 -13.96 -3.47
CA GLY A 103 -1.08 -14.05 -3.30
C GLY A 103 -1.83 -13.03 -4.17
N PRO A 104 -3.08 -13.32 -4.57
CA PRO A 104 -3.93 -12.36 -5.26
C PRO A 104 -4.07 -11.08 -4.41
N PRO A 105 -4.08 -9.88 -5.02
CA PRO A 105 -4.22 -8.64 -4.28
C PRO A 105 -5.50 -8.61 -3.45
N ALA A 106 -5.39 -8.04 -2.25
CA ALA A 106 -6.54 -7.65 -1.47
C ALA A 106 -7.46 -6.80 -2.36
N LYS A 107 -8.69 -7.26 -2.57
CA LYS A 107 -9.67 -6.51 -3.34
C LYS A 107 -10.03 -5.27 -2.54
N ALA A 108 -9.84 -4.09 -3.12
CA ALA A 108 -10.36 -2.87 -2.52
C ALA A 108 -11.87 -3.04 -2.30
N LYS A 109 -12.33 -2.85 -1.07
CA LYS A 109 -13.75 -2.83 -0.75
C LYS A 109 -14.33 -1.61 -1.45
N ARG A 110 -15.01 -1.81 -2.58
CA ARG A 110 -15.77 -0.76 -3.24
C ARG A 110 -16.79 -0.26 -2.23
N HIS A 111 -16.57 0.93 -1.68
CA HIS A 111 -17.64 1.67 -1.01
C HIS A 111 -18.71 1.88 -2.09
N GLY A 112 -19.79 1.10 -2.00
CA GLY A 112 -20.86 1.12 -2.97
C GLY A 112 -21.33 2.55 -3.16
N ALA A 113 -21.49 2.95 -4.42
CA ALA A 113 -22.28 4.12 -4.77
C ALA A 113 -23.66 3.94 -4.12
N GLY A 114 -23.83 4.54 -2.94
CA GLY A 114 -25.11 4.67 -2.29
C GLY A 114 -26.01 5.38 -3.27
N ARG A 115 -26.99 4.65 -3.79
CA ARG A 115 -28.15 5.19 -4.49
C ARG A 115 -28.67 6.32 -3.60
N PHE A 116 -28.40 7.57 -3.95
CA PHE A 116 -29.17 8.68 -3.42
C PHE A 116 -30.59 8.49 -3.94
N ALA A 117 -31.39 7.81 -3.12
CA ALA A 117 -32.83 7.76 -3.23
C ALA A 117 -33.33 9.19 -3.04
N ASN A 118 -33.46 9.93 -4.14
CA ASN A 118 -34.08 11.24 -4.10
C ASN A 118 -35.59 11.04 -4.00
N SER A 119 -36.05 10.86 -2.76
CA SER A 119 -37.45 10.91 -2.38
C SER A 119 -37.93 12.36 -2.52
N ARG A 120 -38.45 12.72 -3.70
CA ARG A 120 -39.32 13.88 -3.87
C ARG A 120 -40.77 13.40 -3.94
N ARG A 121 -41.30 12.99 -2.78
CA ARG A 121 -42.75 12.98 -2.53
C ARG A 121 -43.07 14.17 -1.64
N GLY A 122 -44.01 14.98 -2.13
CA GLY A 122 -44.28 16.32 -1.66
C GLY A 122 -44.82 16.39 -0.23
N ILE A 123 -44.65 17.59 0.33
CA ILE A 123 -45.43 18.08 1.46
C ILE A 123 -46.16 19.35 0.98
N LEU A 124 -47.48 19.28 1.10
CA LEU A 124 -48.45 20.34 0.84
C LEU A 124 -48.33 21.51 1.83
N ARG A 125 -48.69 22.69 1.30
CA ARG A 125 -49.50 23.78 1.90
C ARG A 125 -49.31 24.14 3.38
N ARG A 126 -49.05 25.45 3.59
CA ARG A 126 -49.79 26.43 4.44
C ARG A 126 -48.79 27.58 4.70
N GLY A 127 -48.90 28.78 4.12
CA GLY A 127 -49.98 29.75 4.19
C GLY A 127 -49.42 30.99 4.90
N ARG A 128 -49.43 32.16 4.25
CA ARG A 128 -49.58 33.51 4.84
C ARG A 128 -49.49 34.57 3.71
N GLU A 129 -50.63 35.13 3.25
CA GLU A 129 -51.07 36.53 3.49
C GLU A 129 -49.98 37.59 3.28
N ASN A 130 -50.17 38.44 2.26
CA ASN A 130 -50.15 39.89 2.46
C ASN A 130 -50.89 40.65 1.34
N PRO A 131 -51.46 41.84 1.64
CA PRO A 131 -52.43 42.54 0.82
C PRO A 131 -51.90 43.80 0.12
N SER A 132 -52.80 44.42 -0.66
CA SER A 132 -52.93 45.87 -0.97
C SER A 132 -52.45 46.35 -2.36
N PRO A 133 -52.94 47.52 -2.84
CA PRO A 133 -54.16 47.59 -3.66
C PRO A 133 -53.93 48.36 -4.98
N ALA A 134 -54.92 48.29 -5.87
CA ALA A 134 -54.99 49.14 -7.05
C ALA A 134 -55.64 50.49 -6.69
N THR A 135 -55.14 51.55 -7.33
CA THR A 135 -55.91 52.74 -7.70
C THR A 135 -55.62 52.99 -9.16
#